data_AF-A0A1Y6BXD2-F1
#
_entry.id   AF-A0A1Y6BXD2-F1
#
_cell.length_a   1.000
_cell.length_b   1.000
_cell.length_c   1.000
_cell.angle_alpha   90.00
_cell.angle_beta   90.00
_cell.angle_gamma   90.00
#
_symmetry.space_group_name_H-M   'P 1'
#
loop_
_entity.id
_entity.type
_entity.pdbx_description
1 polymer ?
#
loop_
_entity_poly.entity_id
_entity_poly.type
_entity_poly.pdbx_seq_one_letter_code
_entity_poly.pdbx_strand_id
1 'polypeptide(L)'
;METMGEVTSSWKTAKNLDEAKNLVDMGVLLSWKDTRPLKKVLDNDGMQELVRYIAVRLAERVESRLPEEILIESLLVLLANSQEEVVLNAFLEELVQQPNPMEACETLVELAITAEISDSEHYEDIFSIAVALICELGNLIQSIQQEYADDETLNTNKVLDHISTYLLSVSNSNNNCIRLSLVHYFGSLEKGKSHKPGFNRIMGRFGHTVLEHLFTLLFNKKTEAVALQFLLENTPYILEADNHCQKILHETWKYYMLKKPERFALFIQTLTGHLVSQPQNEQVLARRVFLQHLGVLLKIVSEVNHKDLGREIMCAIGAFAEDPFRNELIKILSNDKGIRENFRNLVGKLLDAQNAEQVIDEADGFRSSKRGRKPSFAKADKTKPIYQATFLGHQTVARAS
;
A
#
# COMPACT_ATOMS: atom_id res chain seq x y z
N MET A 1 31.93 -50.36 -18.09
CA MET A 1 30.70 -50.05 -17.33
C MET A 1 31.09 -48.90 -16.43
N GLU A 2 31.09 -47.70 -17.01
CA GLU A 2 31.41 -46.47 -16.28
C GLU A 2 30.19 -46.11 -15.44
N THR A 3 30.40 -46.00 -14.15
CA THR A 3 29.41 -45.45 -13.22
C THR A 3 29.18 -44.00 -13.62
N MET A 4 28.05 -43.73 -14.29
CA MET A 4 27.48 -42.38 -14.38
C MET A 4 27.28 -41.90 -12.94
N GLY A 5 28.21 -41.09 -12.45
CA GLY A 5 28.01 -40.36 -11.22
C GLY A 5 26.87 -39.39 -11.46
N GLU A 6 25.70 -39.67 -10.91
CA GLU A 6 24.69 -38.65 -10.65
C GLU A 6 25.34 -37.62 -9.72
N VAL A 7 25.95 -36.59 -10.30
CA VAL A 7 26.22 -35.36 -9.57
C VAL A 7 24.83 -34.79 -9.30
N THR A 8 24.30 -35.09 -8.12
CA THR A 8 23.09 -34.50 -7.59
C THR A 8 23.35 -33.00 -7.45
N SER A 9 23.07 -32.28 -8.53
CA SER A 9 23.30 -30.85 -8.64
C SER A 9 22.40 -30.16 -7.61
N SER A 10 23.00 -29.39 -6.70
CA SER A 10 22.32 -28.80 -5.55
C SER A 10 22.62 -27.31 -5.45
N TRP A 11 21.62 -26.53 -5.07
CA TRP A 11 21.78 -25.11 -4.73
C TRP A 11 22.83 -24.87 -3.65
N LYS A 12 23.07 -25.83 -2.74
CA LYS A 12 24.12 -25.74 -1.71
C LYS A 12 25.53 -25.75 -2.28
N THR A 13 25.71 -26.36 -3.45
CA THR A 13 27.01 -26.56 -4.08
C THR A 13 27.35 -25.51 -5.14
N ALA A 14 26.40 -24.64 -5.51
CA ALA A 14 26.63 -23.56 -6.47
C ALA A 14 27.65 -22.55 -5.93
N LYS A 15 28.71 -22.28 -6.69
CA LYS A 15 29.85 -21.43 -6.33
C LYS A 15 29.92 -20.10 -7.08
N ASN A 16 29.05 -19.89 -8.05
CA ASN A 16 28.98 -18.67 -8.85
C ASN A 16 27.63 -18.56 -9.55
N LEU A 17 27.42 -17.46 -10.28
CA LEU A 17 26.20 -17.17 -11.02
C LEU A 17 25.93 -18.21 -12.13
N ASP A 18 26.95 -18.64 -12.86
CA ASP A 18 26.78 -19.59 -13.97
C ASP A 18 26.28 -20.96 -13.47
N GLU A 19 26.82 -21.44 -12.34
CA GLU A 19 26.35 -22.66 -11.69
C GLU A 19 24.90 -22.51 -11.19
N ALA A 20 24.51 -21.33 -10.68
CA ALA A 20 23.12 -21.07 -10.30
C ALA A 20 22.17 -21.05 -11.52
N LYS A 21 22.58 -20.44 -12.63
CA LYS A 21 21.83 -20.47 -13.91
C LYS A 21 21.67 -21.91 -14.44
N ASN A 22 22.70 -22.74 -14.31
CA ASN A 22 22.60 -24.15 -14.69
C ASN A 22 21.57 -24.92 -13.83
N LEU A 23 21.45 -24.62 -12.53
CA LEU A 23 20.44 -25.23 -11.67
C LEU A 23 19.01 -24.82 -12.06
N VAL A 24 18.83 -23.56 -12.48
CA VAL A 24 17.56 -23.08 -13.08
C VAL A 24 17.24 -23.88 -14.33
N ASP A 25 18.21 -24.08 -15.22
CA ASP A 25 17.99 -24.82 -16.47
C ASP A 25 17.64 -26.28 -16.24
N MET A 26 18.26 -26.91 -15.24
CA MET A 26 18.00 -28.29 -14.83
C MET A 26 16.66 -28.46 -14.09
N GLY A 27 15.97 -27.38 -13.73
CA GLY A 27 14.73 -27.44 -12.96
C GLY A 27 14.94 -27.96 -11.53
N VAL A 28 16.05 -27.58 -10.89
CA VAL A 28 16.28 -27.93 -9.49
C VAL A 28 15.51 -26.96 -8.60
N LEU A 29 14.56 -27.46 -7.81
CA LEU A 29 13.77 -26.64 -6.89
C LEU A 29 14.66 -26.01 -5.79
N LEU A 30 14.60 -24.69 -5.65
CA LEU A 30 15.28 -23.96 -4.57
C LEU A 30 14.49 -24.08 -3.27
N SER A 31 15.09 -24.68 -2.25
CA SER A 31 14.50 -24.71 -0.90
C SER A 31 14.92 -23.49 -0.07
N TRP A 32 14.14 -23.14 0.95
CA TRP A 32 14.47 -22.01 1.83
C TRP A 32 15.86 -22.13 2.46
N LYS A 33 16.26 -23.35 2.85
CA LYS A 33 17.56 -23.61 3.49
C LYS A 33 18.76 -23.36 2.56
N ASP A 34 18.55 -23.38 1.26
CA ASP A 34 19.59 -23.25 0.25
C ASP A 34 19.84 -21.80 -0.18
N THR A 35 18.92 -20.89 0.15
CA THR A 35 19.06 -19.45 -0.10
C THR A 35 20.24 -18.83 0.64
N ARG A 36 20.53 -19.28 1.86
CA ARG A 36 21.63 -18.73 2.68
C ARG A 36 23.00 -19.04 2.08
N PRO A 37 23.32 -20.28 1.65
CA PRO A 37 24.50 -20.56 0.84
C PRO A 37 24.58 -19.69 -0.41
N LEU A 38 23.48 -19.57 -1.16
CA LEU A 38 23.43 -18.80 -2.41
C LEU A 38 23.80 -17.32 -2.19
N LYS A 39 23.24 -16.68 -1.16
CA LYS A 39 23.55 -15.28 -0.78
C LYS A 39 24.98 -15.03 -0.31
N LYS A 40 25.74 -16.08 0.06
CA LYS A 40 27.18 -15.93 0.37
C LYS A 40 28.03 -15.86 -0.88
N VAL A 41 27.49 -16.33 -1.99
CA VAL A 41 28.18 -16.54 -3.26
C VAL A 41 27.77 -15.46 -4.26
N LEU A 42 26.49 -15.10 -4.28
CA LEU A 42 25.94 -14.02 -5.09
C LEU A 42 25.74 -12.79 -4.22
N ASP A 43 26.34 -11.68 -4.63
CA ASP A 43 26.00 -10.36 -4.15
C ASP A 43 24.69 -9.87 -4.80
N ASN A 44 24.26 -8.65 -4.46
CA ASN A 44 22.98 -8.12 -4.94
C ASN A 44 22.93 -7.98 -6.47
N ASP A 45 24.06 -7.73 -7.13
CA ASP A 45 24.15 -7.68 -8.59
C ASP A 45 24.03 -9.09 -9.18
N GLY A 46 24.70 -10.08 -8.59
CA GLY A 46 24.53 -11.49 -8.98
C GLY A 46 23.10 -12.00 -8.78
N MET A 47 22.41 -11.54 -7.73
CA MET A 47 21.01 -11.88 -7.49
C MET A 47 20.07 -11.25 -8.53
N GLN A 48 20.30 -9.98 -8.90
CA GLN A 48 19.55 -9.31 -9.99
C GLN A 48 19.73 -10.05 -11.32
N GLU A 49 20.97 -10.42 -11.67
CA GLU A 49 21.25 -11.17 -12.90
C GLU A 49 20.63 -12.58 -12.90
N LEU A 50 20.55 -13.24 -11.74
CA LEU A 50 19.89 -14.53 -11.62
C LEU A 50 18.38 -14.41 -11.85
N VAL A 51 17.72 -13.41 -11.26
CA VAL A 51 16.27 -13.25 -11.47
C VAL A 51 15.92 -12.74 -12.86
N ARG A 52 16.78 -11.92 -13.51
CA ARG A 52 16.65 -11.61 -14.93
C ARG A 52 16.69 -12.88 -15.78
N TYR A 53 17.65 -13.76 -15.50
CA TYR A 53 17.74 -15.04 -16.20
C TYR A 53 16.49 -15.91 -16.00
N ILE A 54 15.91 -15.92 -14.81
CA ILE A 54 14.63 -16.59 -14.54
C ILE A 54 13.49 -15.99 -15.38
N ALA A 55 13.42 -14.66 -15.52
CA ALA A 55 12.41 -14.00 -16.37
C ALA A 55 12.54 -14.41 -17.84
N VAL A 56 13.76 -14.47 -18.39
CA VAL A 56 14.02 -14.97 -19.75
C VAL A 56 13.52 -16.41 -19.89
N ARG A 57 13.89 -17.30 -18.95
CA ARG A 57 13.46 -18.70 -19.02
C ARG A 57 11.96 -18.90 -18.89
N LEU A 58 11.28 -18.04 -18.14
CA LEU A 58 9.82 -18.06 -18.04
C LEU A 58 9.19 -17.71 -19.40
N ALA A 59 9.66 -16.65 -20.05
CA ALA A 59 9.14 -16.24 -21.36
C ALA A 59 9.45 -17.23 -22.49
N GLU A 60 10.57 -17.97 -22.40
CA GLU A 60 10.91 -19.02 -23.38
C GLU A 60 10.09 -20.31 -23.22
N ARG A 61 9.53 -20.56 -22.02
CA ARG A 61 8.96 -21.87 -21.63
C ARG A 61 7.45 -21.85 -21.37
N VAL A 62 6.75 -20.79 -21.78
CA VAL A 62 5.31 -20.52 -21.59
C VAL A 62 4.38 -21.73 -21.84
N GLU A 63 4.79 -22.66 -22.70
CA GLU A 63 4.02 -23.86 -23.06
C GLU A 63 4.23 -25.07 -22.12
N SER A 64 5.18 -25.01 -21.18
CA SER A 64 5.62 -26.15 -20.35
C SER A 64 5.41 -25.93 -18.85
N ARG A 65 4.20 -26.28 -18.39
CA ARG A 65 3.72 -26.01 -17.03
C ARG A 65 4.61 -26.51 -15.88
N LEU A 66 5.08 -27.76 -15.92
CA LEU A 66 5.80 -28.34 -14.78
C LEU A 66 7.19 -27.68 -14.55
N PRO A 67 8.03 -27.46 -15.58
CA PRO A 67 9.24 -26.66 -15.44
C PRO A 67 8.99 -25.24 -14.89
N GLU A 68 7.87 -24.62 -15.26
CA GLU A 68 7.52 -23.27 -14.81
C GLU A 68 7.06 -23.22 -13.35
N GLU A 69 6.33 -24.23 -12.88
CA GLU A 69 5.95 -24.35 -11.47
C GLU A 69 7.20 -24.37 -10.58
N ILE A 70 8.22 -25.17 -10.95
CA ILE A 70 9.49 -25.22 -10.21
C ILE A 70 10.25 -23.89 -10.28
N LEU A 71 10.26 -23.27 -11.47
CA LEU A 71 10.94 -22.00 -11.71
C LEU A 71 10.33 -20.88 -10.84
N ILE A 72 9.01 -20.78 -10.83
CA ILE A 72 8.26 -19.77 -10.09
C ILE A 72 8.34 -20.04 -8.60
N GLU A 73 8.20 -21.27 -8.13
CA GLU A 73 8.38 -21.57 -6.71
C GLU A 73 9.80 -21.18 -6.24
N SER A 74 10.82 -21.50 -7.03
CA SER A 74 12.20 -21.12 -6.74
C SER A 74 12.40 -19.60 -6.71
N LEU A 75 11.79 -18.88 -7.66
CA LEU A 75 11.77 -17.41 -7.68
C LEU A 75 11.11 -16.85 -6.41
N LEU A 76 9.95 -17.37 -6.02
CA LEU A 76 9.21 -16.89 -4.86
C LEU A 76 10.00 -17.13 -3.56
N VAL A 77 10.67 -18.27 -3.42
CA VAL A 77 11.58 -18.54 -2.30
C VAL A 77 12.75 -17.53 -2.29
N LEU A 78 13.32 -17.24 -3.45
CA LEU A 78 14.43 -16.29 -3.60
C LEU A 78 14.01 -14.85 -3.24
N LEU A 79 12.85 -14.41 -3.72
CA LEU A 79 12.28 -13.10 -3.42
C LEU A 79 11.87 -12.97 -1.95
N ALA A 80 11.21 -14.00 -1.39
CA ALA A 80 10.80 -14.02 0.02
C ALA A 80 12.01 -13.95 0.97
N ASN A 81 13.13 -14.57 0.56
CA ASN A 81 14.36 -14.53 1.35
C ASN A 81 15.13 -13.23 1.17
N SER A 82 15.25 -12.69 -0.05
CA SER A 82 15.97 -11.44 -0.32
C SER A 82 15.27 -10.23 0.29
N GLN A 83 13.96 -10.09 0.09
CA GLN A 83 13.17 -8.91 0.48
C GLN A 83 13.75 -7.59 -0.03
N GLU A 84 14.53 -7.65 -1.12
CA GLU A 84 15.16 -6.49 -1.73
C GLU A 84 14.37 -6.03 -2.95
N GLU A 85 13.89 -4.78 -2.91
CA GLU A 85 13.11 -4.15 -3.97
C GLU A 85 13.83 -4.21 -5.33
N VAL A 86 15.14 -3.95 -5.34
CA VAL A 86 15.95 -3.94 -6.57
C VAL A 86 15.97 -5.29 -7.27
N VAL A 87 15.91 -6.40 -6.53
CA VAL A 87 15.88 -7.75 -7.10
C VAL A 87 14.51 -8.02 -7.71
N LEU A 88 13.41 -7.68 -7.02
CA LEU A 88 12.06 -7.82 -7.56
C LEU A 88 11.88 -6.99 -8.83
N ASN A 89 12.32 -5.73 -8.83
CA ASN A 89 12.20 -4.85 -9.99
C ASN A 89 13.03 -5.37 -11.17
N ALA A 90 14.24 -5.87 -10.94
CA ALA A 90 15.07 -6.45 -12.01
C ALA A 90 14.37 -7.64 -12.71
N PHE A 91 13.63 -8.47 -11.96
CA PHE A 91 12.81 -9.54 -12.55
C PHE A 91 11.67 -8.99 -13.41
N LEU A 92 10.87 -8.06 -12.85
CA LEU A 92 9.69 -7.52 -13.54
C LEU A 92 10.07 -6.74 -14.80
N GLU A 93 11.10 -5.89 -14.72
CA GLU A 93 11.61 -5.11 -15.85
C GLU A 93 12.11 -6.01 -16.98
N GLU A 94 12.78 -7.10 -16.66
CA GLU A 94 13.24 -8.06 -17.67
C GLU A 94 12.07 -8.83 -18.28
N LEU A 95 11.09 -9.26 -17.48
CA LEU A 95 9.94 -10.04 -17.95
C LEU A 95 9.14 -9.28 -19.01
N VAL A 96 8.88 -7.99 -18.80
CA VAL A 96 8.11 -7.16 -19.74
C VAL A 96 8.88 -6.80 -21.02
N GLN A 97 10.20 -7.04 -21.05
CA GLN A 97 11.06 -6.84 -22.23
C GLN A 97 11.21 -8.10 -23.08
N GLN A 98 10.77 -9.27 -22.60
CA GLN A 98 10.90 -10.52 -23.34
C GLN A 98 9.96 -10.60 -24.54
N PRO A 99 10.27 -11.46 -25.54
CA PRO A 99 9.28 -11.88 -26.54
C PRO A 99 8.05 -12.50 -25.85
N ASN A 100 6.84 -12.16 -26.31
CA ASN A 100 5.56 -12.61 -25.74
C ASN A 100 5.33 -12.21 -24.25
N PRO A 101 5.55 -10.94 -23.86
CA PRO A 101 5.56 -10.55 -22.45
C PRO A 101 4.19 -10.77 -21.78
N MET A 102 3.10 -10.61 -22.52
CA MET A 102 1.74 -10.76 -21.98
C MET A 102 1.42 -12.21 -21.60
N GLU A 103 1.84 -13.18 -22.41
CA GLU A 103 1.60 -14.61 -22.11
C GLU A 103 2.44 -15.05 -20.90
N ALA A 104 3.71 -14.64 -20.85
CA ALA A 104 4.57 -14.89 -19.70
C ALA A 104 4.02 -14.25 -18.40
N CYS A 105 3.41 -13.06 -18.49
CA CYS A 105 2.73 -12.42 -17.36
C CYS A 105 1.49 -13.20 -16.92
N GLU A 106 0.64 -13.66 -17.85
CA GLU A 106 -0.52 -14.50 -17.52
C GLU A 106 -0.07 -15.78 -16.80
N THR A 107 0.90 -16.51 -17.36
CA THR A 107 1.48 -17.71 -16.74
C THR A 107 2.04 -17.45 -15.35
N LEU A 108 2.79 -16.35 -15.17
CA LEU A 108 3.30 -15.95 -13.86
C LEU A 108 2.17 -15.75 -12.84
N VAL A 109 1.09 -15.06 -13.22
CA VAL A 109 -0.05 -14.79 -12.34
C VAL A 109 -0.72 -16.08 -11.91
N GLU A 110 -1.02 -16.97 -12.86
CA GLU A 110 -1.67 -18.23 -12.55
C GLU A 110 -0.82 -19.05 -11.59
N LEU A 111 0.44 -19.30 -11.97
CA LEU A 111 1.32 -20.18 -11.22
C LEU A 111 1.73 -19.57 -9.88
N ALA A 112 2.03 -18.28 -9.77
CA ALA A 112 2.42 -17.67 -8.49
C ALA A 112 1.28 -17.67 -7.46
N ILE A 113 0.03 -17.49 -7.91
CA ILE A 113 -1.14 -17.45 -7.03
C ILE A 113 -1.65 -18.86 -6.70
N THR A 114 -1.53 -19.82 -7.62
CA THR A 114 -1.97 -21.21 -7.40
C THR A 114 -0.85 -22.17 -6.98
N ALA A 115 0.39 -21.69 -6.82
CA ALA A 115 1.54 -22.53 -6.48
C ALA A 115 1.28 -23.34 -5.20
N GLU A 116 1.45 -24.65 -5.29
CA GLU A 116 1.57 -25.53 -4.14
C GLU A 116 2.99 -25.41 -3.58
N ILE A 117 3.21 -24.41 -2.72
CA ILE A 117 4.52 -24.17 -2.11
C ILE A 117 4.90 -25.38 -1.25
N SER A 118 5.99 -26.05 -1.63
CA SER A 118 6.52 -27.25 -0.97
C SER A 118 7.07 -26.96 0.43
N ASP A 119 7.55 -25.73 0.65
CA ASP A 119 8.10 -25.28 1.94
C ASP A 119 7.00 -24.83 2.92
N SER A 120 6.32 -25.80 3.51
CA SER A 120 5.21 -25.57 4.44
C SER A 120 5.56 -24.73 5.68
N GLU A 121 6.82 -24.70 6.13
CA GLU A 121 7.26 -23.88 7.28
C GLU A 121 7.25 -22.39 6.94
N HIS A 122 7.53 -22.04 5.67
CA HIS A 122 7.64 -20.67 5.18
C HIS A 122 6.51 -20.27 4.22
N TYR A 123 5.45 -21.09 4.14
CA TYR A 123 4.31 -20.90 3.24
C TYR A 123 3.72 -19.48 3.30
N GLU A 124 3.46 -18.95 4.50
CA GLU A 124 2.82 -17.63 4.65
C GLU A 124 3.68 -16.50 4.06
N ASP A 125 5.00 -16.57 4.23
CA ASP A 125 5.94 -15.55 3.77
C ASP A 125 6.09 -15.60 2.25
N ILE A 126 6.22 -16.82 1.69
CA ILE A 126 6.35 -17.07 0.25
C ILE A 126 5.04 -16.69 -0.46
N PHE A 127 3.89 -17.03 0.10
CA PHE A 127 2.61 -16.67 -0.50
C PHE A 127 2.36 -15.15 -0.44
N SER A 128 2.81 -14.48 0.62
CA SER A 128 2.70 -13.03 0.70
C SER A 128 3.58 -12.31 -0.32
N ILE A 129 4.80 -12.83 -0.58
CA ILE A 129 5.66 -12.28 -1.64
C ILE A 129 5.08 -12.53 -3.03
N ALA A 130 4.41 -13.66 -3.24
CA ALA A 130 3.73 -13.95 -4.51
C ALA A 130 2.64 -12.92 -4.80
N VAL A 131 1.76 -12.65 -3.85
CA VAL A 131 0.73 -11.60 -4.01
C VAL A 131 1.37 -10.24 -4.26
N ALA A 132 2.44 -9.90 -3.54
CA ALA A 132 3.15 -8.63 -3.73
C ALA A 132 3.74 -8.52 -5.14
N LEU A 133 4.42 -9.56 -5.63
CA LEU A 133 4.97 -9.63 -6.98
C LEU A 133 3.88 -9.37 -8.04
N ILE A 134 2.72 -10.01 -7.90
CA ILE A 134 1.62 -9.85 -8.85
C ILE A 134 1.00 -8.45 -8.79
N CYS A 135 0.93 -7.83 -7.61
CA CYS A 135 0.49 -6.45 -7.48
C CYS A 135 1.47 -5.47 -8.16
N GLU A 136 2.77 -5.65 -7.97
CA GLU A 136 3.80 -4.81 -8.62
C GLU A 136 3.83 -5.01 -10.13
N LEU A 137 3.65 -6.26 -10.60
CA LEU A 137 3.48 -6.55 -12.02
C LEU A 137 2.30 -5.77 -12.61
N GLY A 138 1.15 -5.77 -11.94
CA GLY A 138 -0.02 -5.03 -12.40
C GLY A 138 0.21 -3.51 -12.44
N ASN A 139 0.90 -2.94 -11.44
CA ASN A 139 1.29 -1.53 -11.44
C ASN A 139 2.24 -1.19 -12.62
N LEU A 140 3.19 -2.08 -12.91
CA LEU A 140 4.11 -1.92 -14.03
C LEU A 140 3.36 -1.95 -15.38
N ILE A 141 2.47 -2.93 -15.57
CA ILE A 141 1.64 -3.03 -16.78
C ILE A 141 0.74 -1.81 -16.93
N GLN A 142 0.16 -1.29 -15.83
CA GLN A 142 -0.62 -0.05 -15.86
C GLN A 142 0.23 1.15 -16.28
N SER A 143 1.47 1.23 -15.83
CA SER A 143 2.41 2.30 -16.20
C SER A 143 2.76 2.23 -17.69
N ILE A 144 3.04 1.02 -18.20
CA ILE A 144 3.28 0.77 -19.64
C ILE A 144 2.05 1.19 -20.46
N GLN A 145 0.85 0.82 -20.03
CA GLN A 145 -0.39 1.22 -20.71
C GLN A 145 -0.54 2.75 -20.80
N GLN A 146 -0.16 3.49 -19.75
CA GLN A 146 -0.24 4.95 -19.75
C GLN A 146 0.81 5.60 -20.65
N GLU A 147 2.01 5.02 -20.71
CA GLU A 147 3.11 5.49 -21.56
C GLU A 147 2.85 5.20 -23.05
N TYR A 148 2.25 4.05 -23.36
CA TYR A 148 1.97 3.57 -24.72
C TYR A 148 0.45 3.48 -24.99
N ALA A 149 -0.30 4.52 -24.60
CA ALA A 149 -1.77 4.51 -24.66
C ALA A 149 -2.36 4.30 -26.07
N ASP A 150 -1.58 4.60 -27.12
CA ASP A 150 -1.99 4.47 -28.52
C ASP A 150 -1.63 3.11 -29.16
N ASP A 151 -0.92 2.23 -28.44
CA ASP A 151 -0.50 0.93 -28.96
C ASP A 151 -1.52 -0.18 -28.60
N GLU A 152 -2.55 -0.32 -29.44
CA GLU A 152 -3.56 -1.38 -29.31
C GLU A 152 -3.00 -2.81 -29.48
N THR A 153 -1.75 -2.97 -29.93
CA THR A 153 -1.14 -4.30 -30.06
C THR A 153 -0.73 -4.89 -28.71
N LEU A 154 -0.54 -4.04 -27.69
CA LEU A 154 -0.27 -4.45 -26.32
C LEU A 154 -1.59 -4.70 -25.60
N ASN A 155 -1.99 -5.97 -25.48
CA ASN A 155 -3.23 -6.41 -24.83
C ASN A 155 -3.19 -6.29 -23.28
N THR A 156 -2.73 -5.15 -22.78
CA THR A 156 -2.52 -4.83 -21.37
C THR A 156 -3.80 -4.92 -20.54
N ASN A 157 -4.94 -4.51 -21.09
CA ASN A 157 -6.24 -4.60 -20.41
C ASN A 157 -6.60 -6.04 -20.06
N LYS A 158 -6.39 -6.99 -20.98
CA LYS A 158 -6.64 -8.41 -20.73
C LYS A 158 -5.80 -8.93 -19.57
N VAL A 159 -4.52 -8.57 -19.52
CA VAL A 159 -3.62 -9.00 -18.43
C VAL A 159 -3.99 -8.34 -17.11
N LEU A 160 -4.36 -7.05 -17.09
CA LEU A 160 -4.83 -6.37 -15.88
C LEU A 160 -6.13 -6.97 -15.33
N ASP A 161 -7.07 -7.35 -16.20
CA ASP A 161 -8.30 -8.06 -15.82
C ASP A 161 -7.98 -9.46 -15.27
N HIS A 162 -7.03 -10.16 -15.88
CA HIS A 162 -6.54 -11.46 -15.42
C HIS A 162 -5.91 -11.37 -14.02
N ILE A 163 -4.98 -10.43 -13.81
CA ILE A 163 -4.37 -10.12 -12.52
C ILE A 163 -5.45 -9.82 -11.46
N SER A 164 -6.38 -8.93 -11.80
CA SER A 164 -7.45 -8.52 -10.88
C SER A 164 -8.33 -9.70 -10.46
N THR A 165 -8.63 -10.62 -11.39
CA THR A 165 -9.43 -11.82 -11.11
C THR A 165 -8.72 -12.73 -10.09
N TYR A 166 -7.45 -13.03 -10.32
CA TYR A 166 -6.67 -13.89 -9.41
C TYR A 166 -6.44 -13.22 -8.04
N LEU A 167 -6.10 -11.93 -8.00
CA LEU A 167 -5.94 -11.19 -6.75
C LEU A 167 -7.24 -11.11 -5.93
N LEU A 168 -8.40 -10.97 -6.58
CA LEU A 168 -9.70 -11.03 -5.89
C LEU A 168 -10.00 -12.42 -5.33
N SER A 169 -9.47 -13.50 -5.92
CA SER A 169 -9.67 -14.86 -5.42
C SER A 169 -9.00 -15.09 -4.05
N VAL A 170 -7.85 -14.44 -3.81
CA VAL A 170 -7.07 -14.57 -2.57
C VAL A 170 -7.43 -13.52 -1.51
N SER A 171 -8.38 -12.63 -1.80
CA SER A 171 -8.78 -11.53 -0.90
C SER A 171 -9.44 -11.98 0.41
N ASN A 172 -9.77 -13.26 0.58
CA ASN A 172 -10.23 -13.79 1.87
C ASN A 172 -9.09 -14.15 2.83
N SER A 173 -7.82 -13.97 2.41
CA SER A 173 -6.66 -14.22 3.27
C SER A 173 -6.73 -13.41 4.57
N ASN A 174 -6.29 -14.03 5.67
CA ASN A 174 -6.15 -13.39 6.98
C ASN A 174 -4.81 -12.67 7.16
N ASN A 175 -3.89 -12.79 6.20
CA ASN A 175 -2.60 -12.14 6.25
C ASN A 175 -2.74 -10.63 5.97
N ASN A 176 -2.32 -9.79 6.92
CA ASN A 176 -2.44 -8.34 6.79
C ASN A 176 -1.58 -7.76 5.67
N CYS A 177 -0.45 -8.39 5.33
CA CYS A 177 0.38 -7.93 4.23
C CYS A 177 -0.33 -8.12 2.89
N ILE A 178 -0.91 -9.30 2.66
CA ILE A 178 -1.76 -9.56 1.48
C ILE A 178 -2.90 -8.54 1.41
N ARG A 179 -3.58 -8.28 2.52
CA ARG A 179 -4.69 -7.31 2.56
C ARG A 179 -4.24 -5.90 2.19
N LEU A 180 -3.10 -5.45 2.72
CA LEU A 180 -2.54 -4.14 2.43
C LEU A 180 -2.07 -4.03 0.98
N SER A 181 -1.45 -5.10 0.46
CA SER A 181 -1.10 -5.22 -0.95
C SER A 181 -2.29 -5.00 -1.88
N LEU A 182 -3.39 -5.70 -1.59
CA LEU A 182 -4.62 -5.60 -2.37
C LEU A 182 -5.26 -4.21 -2.26
N VAL A 183 -5.28 -3.59 -1.08
CA VAL A 183 -5.79 -2.22 -0.90
C VAL A 183 -4.99 -1.24 -1.75
N HIS A 184 -3.66 -1.33 -1.72
CA HIS A 184 -2.82 -0.44 -2.51
C HIS A 184 -3.01 -0.65 -4.01
N TYR A 185 -2.94 -1.90 -4.46
CA TYR A 185 -3.07 -2.25 -5.88
C TYR A 185 -4.41 -1.80 -6.46
N PHE A 186 -5.53 -2.19 -5.87
CA PHE A 186 -6.85 -1.80 -6.39
C PHE A 186 -7.10 -0.29 -6.25
N GLY A 187 -6.52 0.36 -5.24
CA GLY A 187 -6.60 1.81 -5.07
C GLY A 187 -5.91 2.56 -6.20
N SER A 188 -4.70 2.10 -6.58
CA SER A 188 -3.93 2.63 -7.71
C SER A 188 -4.59 2.34 -9.06
N LEU A 189 -5.00 1.09 -9.30
CA LEU A 189 -5.61 0.63 -10.55
C LEU A 189 -6.91 1.38 -10.88
N GLU A 190 -7.67 1.76 -9.85
CA GLU A 190 -8.96 2.43 -9.99
C GLU A 190 -8.91 3.92 -9.61
N LYS A 191 -7.70 4.50 -9.47
CA LYS A 191 -7.52 5.93 -9.21
C LYS A 191 -8.23 6.77 -10.30
N GLY A 192 -8.96 7.80 -9.87
CA GLY A 192 -9.70 8.69 -10.78
C GLY A 192 -10.95 8.08 -11.46
N LYS A 193 -11.21 6.77 -11.33
CA LYS A 193 -12.44 6.15 -11.85
C LYS A 193 -13.65 6.53 -11.00
N SER A 194 -14.80 6.79 -11.64
CA SER A 194 -16.06 7.12 -10.95
C SER A 194 -16.63 5.94 -10.16
N HIS A 195 -16.37 4.71 -10.64
CA HIS A 195 -16.72 3.47 -9.97
C HIS A 195 -15.44 2.68 -9.71
N LYS A 196 -15.26 2.24 -8.46
CA LYS A 196 -14.10 1.49 -7.98
C LYS A 196 -14.50 0.09 -7.49
N PRO A 197 -15.03 -0.78 -8.37
CA PRO A 197 -15.64 -2.05 -7.94
C PRO A 197 -14.64 -2.98 -7.26
N GLY A 198 -13.40 -3.06 -7.74
CA GLY A 198 -12.34 -3.87 -7.14
C GLY A 198 -11.98 -3.36 -5.76
N PHE A 199 -11.69 -2.08 -5.63
CA PHE A 199 -11.33 -1.45 -4.37
C PHE A 199 -12.46 -1.52 -3.34
N ASN A 200 -13.69 -1.22 -3.74
CA ASN A 200 -14.86 -1.32 -2.85
C ASN A 200 -15.08 -2.76 -2.38
N ARG A 201 -14.86 -3.77 -3.23
CA ARG A 201 -14.96 -5.18 -2.86
C ARG A 201 -13.91 -5.58 -1.82
N ILE A 202 -12.67 -5.13 -2.00
CA ILE A 202 -11.57 -5.32 -1.03
C ILE A 202 -11.91 -4.66 0.31
N MET A 203 -12.28 -3.38 0.30
CA MET A 203 -12.64 -2.63 1.50
C MET A 203 -13.88 -3.17 2.20
N GLY A 204 -14.88 -3.64 1.46
CA GLY A 204 -16.07 -4.28 2.05
C GLY A 204 -15.79 -5.63 2.72
N ARG A 205 -14.74 -6.35 2.31
CA ARG A 205 -14.35 -7.63 2.91
C ARG A 205 -13.53 -7.46 4.19
N PHE A 206 -12.52 -6.59 4.16
CA PHE A 206 -11.56 -6.48 5.26
C PHE A 206 -11.09 -5.04 5.56
N GLY A 207 -11.79 -4.02 5.07
CA GLY A 207 -11.43 -2.62 5.31
C GLY A 207 -11.37 -2.25 6.80
N HIS A 208 -12.28 -2.80 7.61
CA HIS A 208 -12.25 -2.60 9.07
C HIS A 208 -10.94 -3.10 9.70
N THR A 209 -10.54 -4.34 9.40
CA THR A 209 -9.35 -4.96 10.00
C THR A 209 -8.06 -4.32 9.48
N VAL A 210 -8.03 -3.93 8.21
CA VAL A 210 -6.89 -3.18 7.63
C VAL A 210 -6.71 -1.83 8.31
N LEU A 211 -7.78 -1.03 8.44
CA LEU A 211 -7.67 0.29 9.05
C LEU A 211 -7.34 0.19 10.54
N GLU A 212 -7.93 -0.76 11.27
CA GLU A 212 -7.59 -1.01 12.67
C GLU A 212 -6.10 -1.38 12.84
N HIS A 213 -5.58 -2.25 11.97
CA HIS A 213 -4.17 -2.62 11.98
C HIS A 213 -3.26 -1.41 11.70
N LEU A 214 -3.56 -0.63 10.65
CA LEU A 214 -2.78 0.55 10.27
C LEU A 214 -2.74 1.61 11.38
N PHE A 215 -3.87 1.92 12.01
CA PHE A 215 -3.89 2.89 13.11
C PHE A 215 -3.20 2.37 14.37
N THR A 216 -3.24 1.05 14.61
CA THR A 216 -2.46 0.42 15.68
C THR A 216 -0.96 0.58 15.44
N LEU A 217 -0.50 0.36 14.20
CA LEU A 217 0.89 0.57 13.80
C LEU A 217 1.29 2.05 13.83
N LEU A 218 0.41 2.96 13.40
CA LEU A 218 0.64 4.41 13.40
C LEU A 218 0.93 4.95 14.81
N PHE A 219 0.33 4.35 15.83
CA PHE A 219 0.49 4.79 17.22
C PHE A 219 1.61 4.06 17.96
N ASN A 220 2.37 3.21 17.26
CA ASN A 220 3.59 2.58 17.75
C ASN A 220 4.83 3.27 17.14
N LYS A 221 5.71 3.79 18.00
CA LYS A 221 6.91 4.56 17.59
C LYS A 221 7.84 3.80 16.62
N LYS A 222 7.89 2.47 16.68
CA LYS A 222 8.76 1.68 15.80
C LYS A 222 8.23 1.58 14.37
N THR A 223 6.92 1.68 14.19
CA THR A 223 6.22 1.42 12.91
C THR A 223 5.47 2.64 12.39
N GLU A 224 5.48 3.75 13.13
CA GLU A 224 4.66 4.94 12.85
C GLU A 224 4.97 5.56 11.48
N ALA A 225 6.24 5.60 11.07
CA ALA A 225 6.65 6.20 9.80
C ALA A 225 6.06 5.45 8.60
N VAL A 226 6.19 4.12 8.62
CA VAL A 226 5.71 3.25 7.54
C VAL A 226 4.17 3.24 7.49
N ALA A 227 3.51 3.13 8.64
CA ALA A 227 2.05 3.17 8.70
C ALA A 227 1.49 4.53 8.25
N LEU A 228 2.15 5.63 8.63
CA LEU A 228 1.78 6.97 8.18
C LEU A 228 1.89 7.08 6.67
N GLN A 229 3.02 6.67 6.08
CA GLN A 229 3.20 6.71 4.64
C GLN A 229 2.09 5.93 3.93
N PHE A 230 1.79 4.70 4.39
CA PHE A 230 0.73 3.88 3.80
C PHE A 230 -0.63 4.59 3.87
N LEU A 231 -0.96 5.16 5.02
CA LEU A 231 -2.22 5.90 5.20
C LEU A 231 -2.27 7.14 4.31
N LEU A 232 -1.19 7.89 4.16
CA LEU A 232 -1.17 9.07 3.30
C LEU A 232 -1.37 8.70 1.82
N GLU A 233 -0.72 7.62 1.36
CA GLU A 233 -0.83 7.15 -0.02
C GLU A 233 -2.22 6.57 -0.34
N ASN A 234 -2.86 5.89 0.61
CA ASN A 234 -4.06 5.09 0.33
C ASN A 234 -5.37 5.70 0.86
N THR A 235 -5.32 6.61 1.84
CA THR A 235 -6.53 7.30 2.33
C THR A 235 -7.26 8.07 1.22
N PRO A 236 -6.59 8.76 0.27
CA PRO A 236 -7.27 9.38 -0.86
C PRO A 236 -8.17 8.42 -1.64
N TYR A 237 -7.71 7.19 -1.88
CA TYR A 237 -8.52 6.17 -2.55
C TYR A 237 -9.75 5.77 -1.74
N ILE A 238 -9.61 5.68 -0.42
CA ILE A 238 -10.74 5.44 0.49
C ILE A 238 -11.73 6.60 0.44
N LEU A 239 -11.27 7.86 0.41
CA LEU A 239 -12.14 9.04 0.36
C LEU A 239 -12.90 9.17 -0.97
N GLU A 240 -12.40 8.57 -2.04
CA GLU A 240 -13.09 8.49 -3.34
C GLU A 240 -13.97 7.24 -3.49
N ALA A 241 -13.95 6.33 -2.51
CA ALA A 241 -14.70 5.08 -2.53
C ALA A 241 -16.19 5.27 -2.19
N ASP A 242 -16.95 4.18 -2.21
CA ASP A 242 -18.40 4.23 -1.94
C ASP A 242 -18.76 4.59 -0.48
N ASN A 243 -20.06 4.82 -0.26
CA ASN A 243 -20.60 5.17 1.05
C ASN A 243 -20.30 4.12 2.14
N HIS A 244 -20.16 2.85 1.77
CA HIS A 244 -19.84 1.80 2.73
C HIS A 244 -18.40 1.99 3.23
N CYS A 245 -17.45 2.18 2.32
CA CYS A 245 -16.06 2.48 2.65
C CYS A 245 -15.93 3.76 3.49
N GLN A 246 -16.68 4.81 3.17
CA GLN A 246 -16.72 6.04 3.99
C GLN A 246 -17.21 5.77 5.42
N LYS A 247 -18.21 4.90 5.59
CA LYS A 247 -18.72 4.54 6.91
C LYS A 247 -17.66 3.80 7.74
N ILE A 248 -16.92 2.87 7.11
CA ILE A 248 -15.80 2.16 7.74
C ILE A 248 -14.74 3.18 8.20
N LEU A 249 -14.29 4.04 7.29
CA LEU A 249 -13.28 5.07 7.58
C LEU A 249 -13.72 5.97 8.73
N HIS A 250 -14.97 6.44 8.69
CA HIS A 250 -15.50 7.36 9.69
C HIS A 250 -15.55 6.76 11.09
N GLU A 251 -16.07 5.54 11.24
CA GLU A 251 -16.14 4.88 12.55
C GLU A 251 -14.73 4.59 13.09
N THR A 252 -13.78 4.20 12.23
CA THR A 252 -12.38 4.04 12.64
C THR A 252 -11.77 5.36 13.12
N TRP A 253 -11.95 6.45 12.38
CA TRP A 253 -11.47 7.78 12.78
C TRP A 253 -12.08 8.25 14.08
N LYS A 254 -13.40 8.14 14.23
CA LYS A 254 -14.11 8.46 15.47
C LYS A 254 -13.57 7.67 16.66
N TYR A 255 -13.35 6.37 16.50
CA TYR A 255 -12.79 5.52 17.56
C TYR A 255 -11.40 6.00 18.00
N TYR A 256 -10.46 6.18 17.05
CA TYR A 256 -9.09 6.58 17.39
C TYR A 256 -8.95 8.04 17.82
N MET A 257 -9.82 8.92 17.31
CA MET A 257 -9.95 10.30 17.77
C MET A 257 -10.27 10.36 19.26
N LEU A 258 -11.20 9.53 19.74
CA LEU A 258 -11.58 9.49 21.15
C LEU A 258 -10.56 8.72 22.00
N LYS A 259 -9.94 7.66 21.45
CA LYS A 259 -8.97 6.81 22.17
C LYS A 259 -7.59 7.47 22.31
N LYS A 260 -7.11 8.18 21.29
CA LYS A 260 -5.77 8.78 21.19
C LYS A 260 -5.82 10.18 20.54
N PRO A 261 -6.51 11.16 21.14
CA PRO A 261 -6.82 12.45 20.51
C PRO A 261 -5.60 13.22 20.01
N GLU A 262 -4.50 13.22 20.77
CA GLU A 262 -3.29 13.96 20.39
C GLU A 262 -2.59 13.38 19.15
N ARG A 263 -2.51 12.04 19.07
CA ARG A 263 -1.90 11.36 17.93
C ARG A 263 -2.82 11.39 16.71
N PHE A 264 -4.13 11.31 16.92
CA PHE A 264 -5.11 11.45 15.86
C PHE A 264 -5.11 12.88 15.26
N ALA A 265 -5.03 13.92 16.11
CA ALA A 265 -4.91 15.30 15.63
C ALA A 265 -3.69 15.48 14.72
N LEU A 266 -2.54 14.92 15.12
CA LEU A 266 -1.33 14.96 14.32
C LEU A 266 -1.49 14.23 12.97
N PHE A 267 -2.15 13.08 12.96
CA PHE A 267 -2.50 12.36 11.74
C PHE A 267 -3.34 13.23 10.80
N ILE A 268 -4.43 13.83 11.32
CA ILE A 268 -5.30 14.70 10.52
C ILE A 268 -4.55 15.90 9.97
N GLN A 269 -3.70 16.57 10.75
CA GLN A 269 -2.88 17.68 10.23
C GLN A 269 -1.94 17.23 9.10
N THR A 270 -1.33 16.05 9.25
CA THR A 270 -0.41 15.50 8.24
C THR A 270 -1.16 15.13 6.96
N LEU A 271 -2.31 14.48 7.08
CA LEU A 271 -3.18 14.14 5.96
C LEU A 271 -3.71 15.39 5.25
N THR A 272 -4.11 16.41 6.00
CA THR A 272 -4.50 17.72 5.45
C THR A 272 -3.37 18.31 4.61
N GLY A 273 -2.15 18.37 5.15
CA GLY A 273 -0.99 18.88 4.41
C GLY A 273 -0.72 18.10 3.13
N HIS A 274 -0.83 16.77 3.19
CA HIS A 274 -0.71 15.91 2.01
C HIS A 274 -1.78 16.24 0.95
N LEU A 275 -3.06 16.28 1.33
CA LEU A 275 -4.17 16.55 0.41
C LEU A 275 -4.10 17.96 -0.20
N VAL A 276 -3.68 18.96 0.57
CA VAL A 276 -3.50 20.34 0.09
C VAL A 276 -2.34 20.43 -0.90
N SER A 277 -1.24 19.69 -0.68
CA SER A 277 -0.07 19.72 -1.55
C SER A 277 -0.30 19.11 -2.95
N GLN A 278 -1.34 18.29 -3.12
CA GLN A 278 -1.68 17.70 -4.41
C GLN A 278 -2.35 18.73 -5.35
N PRO A 279 -2.29 18.56 -6.68
CA PRO A 279 -3.03 19.41 -7.61
C PRO A 279 -4.54 19.33 -7.37
N GLN A 280 -5.24 20.47 -7.37
CA GLN A 280 -6.68 20.52 -7.06
C GLN A 280 -7.52 19.65 -8.00
N ASN A 281 -7.16 19.61 -9.28
CA ASN A 281 -7.90 18.87 -10.31
C ASN A 281 -7.88 17.35 -10.10
N GLU A 282 -6.87 16.81 -9.40
CA GLU A 282 -6.69 15.36 -9.22
C GLU A 282 -7.42 14.82 -7.98
N GLN A 283 -7.83 15.68 -7.05
CA GLN A 283 -8.27 15.28 -5.70
C GLN A 283 -9.56 15.98 -5.24
N VAL A 284 -10.35 16.55 -6.17
CA VAL A 284 -11.58 17.30 -5.84
C VAL A 284 -12.54 16.47 -4.96
N LEU A 285 -12.79 15.22 -5.35
CA LEU A 285 -13.71 14.35 -4.60
C LEU A 285 -13.14 13.98 -3.23
N ALA A 286 -11.88 13.57 -3.16
CA ALA A 286 -11.22 13.21 -1.91
C ALA A 286 -11.23 14.36 -0.90
N ARG A 287 -10.90 15.59 -1.34
CA ARG A 287 -10.92 16.80 -0.50
C ARG A 287 -12.32 17.10 0.02
N ARG A 288 -13.33 17.03 -0.85
CA ARG A 288 -14.73 17.25 -0.48
C ARG A 288 -15.18 16.25 0.59
N VAL A 289 -14.95 14.96 0.37
CA VAL A 289 -15.34 13.89 1.31
C VAL A 289 -14.55 13.99 2.61
N PHE A 290 -13.26 14.34 2.55
CA PHE A 290 -12.45 14.60 3.73
C PHE A 290 -13.02 15.74 4.59
N LEU A 291 -13.36 16.88 3.96
CA LEU A 291 -14.01 18.00 4.62
C LEU A 291 -15.35 17.59 5.27
N GLN A 292 -16.15 16.75 4.60
CA GLN A 292 -17.38 16.21 5.20
C GLN A 292 -17.09 15.39 6.46
N HIS A 293 -16.09 14.50 6.44
CA HIS A 293 -15.68 13.76 7.63
C HIS A 293 -15.21 14.69 8.75
N LEU A 294 -14.41 15.72 8.44
CA LEU A 294 -13.98 16.70 9.44
C LEU A 294 -15.17 17.42 10.07
N GLY A 295 -16.19 17.77 9.29
CA GLY A 295 -17.43 18.38 9.80
C GLY A 295 -18.17 17.47 10.80
N VAL A 296 -18.32 16.19 10.49
CA VAL A 296 -18.96 15.22 11.39
C VAL A 296 -18.12 14.99 12.64
N LEU A 297 -16.79 14.84 12.50
CA LEU A 297 -15.88 14.70 13.63
C LEU A 297 -15.92 15.94 14.55
N LEU A 298 -15.99 17.15 13.98
CA LEU A 298 -16.11 18.38 14.76
C LEU A 298 -17.37 18.38 15.63
N LYS A 299 -18.49 17.89 15.11
CA LYS A 299 -19.73 17.75 15.87
C LYS A 299 -19.55 16.85 17.09
N ILE A 300 -18.94 15.68 16.90
CA ILE A 300 -18.63 14.72 17.98
C ILE A 300 -17.68 15.35 19.01
N VAL A 301 -16.65 16.04 18.55
CA VAL A 301 -15.67 16.72 19.42
C VAL A 301 -16.31 17.85 20.23
N SER A 302 -17.24 18.58 19.60
CA SER A 302 -18.07 19.58 20.26
C SER A 302 -18.95 18.94 21.33
N GLU A 303 -19.60 17.79 21.05
CA GLU A 303 -20.43 17.08 22.03
C GLU A 303 -19.65 16.68 23.29
N VAL A 304 -18.40 16.22 23.14
CA VAL A 304 -17.52 15.90 24.28
C VAL A 304 -16.73 17.10 24.82
N ASN A 305 -16.91 18.30 24.23
CA ASN A 305 -16.25 19.55 24.59
C ASN A 305 -14.70 19.50 24.57
N HIS A 306 -14.11 18.69 23.68
CA HIS A 306 -12.65 18.54 23.62
C HIS A 306 -12.03 19.68 22.79
N LYS A 307 -11.77 20.81 23.43
CA LYS A 307 -11.38 22.07 22.76
C LYS A 307 -10.11 21.99 21.90
N ASP A 308 -9.04 21.37 22.41
CA ASP A 308 -7.77 21.29 21.67
C ASP A 308 -7.93 20.52 20.35
N LEU A 309 -8.55 19.35 20.40
CA LEU A 309 -8.87 18.56 19.22
C LEU A 309 -9.82 19.30 18.27
N GLY A 310 -10.78 20.05 18.80
CA GLY A 310 -11.67 20.89 18.00
C GLY A 310 -10.91 21.97 17.24
N ARG A 311 -9.95 22.62 17.91
CA ARG A 311 -9.01 23.55 17.29
C ARG A 311 -8.26 22.89 16.14
N GLU A 312 -7.70 21.70 16.35
CA GLU A 312 -6.96 20.99 15.30
C GLU A 312 -7.86 20.64 14.10
N ILE A 313 -9.09 20.17 14.33
CA ILE A 313 -10.05 19.92 13.24
C ILE A 313 -10.41 21.21 12.50
N MET A 314 -10.62 22.32 13.20
CA MET A 314 -10.88 23.62 12.57
C MET A 314 -9.68 24.14 11.79
N CYS A 315 -8.45 23.93 12.27
CA CYS A 315 -7.22 24.20 11.51
C CYS A 315 -7.16 23.39 10.22
N ALA A 316 -7.50 22.10 10.29
CA ALA A 316 -7.53 21.22 9.13
C ALA A 316 -8.57 21.68 8.09
N ILE A 317 -9.77 22.09 8.51
CA ILE A 317 -10.78 22.67 7.61
C ILE A 317 -10.29 23.99 7.01
N GLY A 318 -9.63 24.83 7.81
CA GLY A 318 -9.10 26.12 7.37
C GLY A 318 -8.02 26.04 6.31
N ALA A 319 -7.24 24.96 6.28
CA ALA A 319 -6.18 24.75 5.29
C ALA A 319 -6.70 24.64 3.84
N PHE A 320 -7.98 24.33 3.65
CA PHE A 320 -8.62 24.26 2.33
C PHE A 320 -9.26 25.59 1.92
N ALA A 321 -8.63 26.72 2.21
CA ALA A 321 -9.18 28.06 1.96
C ALA A 321 -9.61 28.29 0.51
N GLU A 322 -8.90 27.67 -0.44
CA GLU A 322 -9.15 27.74 -1.89
C GLU A 322 -10.17 26.70 -2.39
N ASP A 323 -10.64 25.79 -1.53
CA ASP A 323 -11.64 24.78 -1.90
C ASP A 323 -13.06 25.37 -1.83
N PRO A 324 -13.83 25.39 -2.94
CA PRO A 324 -15.18 25.96 -2.95
C PRO A 324 -16.12 25.32 -1.91
N PHE A 325 -15.95 24.03 -1.63
CA PHE A 325 -16.81 23.31 -0.69
C PHE A 325 -16.55 23.70 0.77
N ARG A 326 -15.37 24.23 1.11
CA ARG A 326 -15.06 24.70 2.47
C ARG A 326 -16.10 25.72 2.96
N ASN A 327 -16.41 26.71 2.14
CA ASN A 327 -17.32 27.80 2.54
C ASN A 327 -18.76 27.31 2.70
N GLU A 328 -19.18 26.33 1.88
CA GLU A 328 -20.46 25.65 2.04
C GLU A 328 -20.50 24.88 3.37
N LEU A 329 -19.47 24.10 3.66
CA LEU A 329 -19.36 23.34 4.90
C LEU A 329 -19.39 24.25 6.13
N ILE A 330 -18.62 25.35 6.14
CA ILE A 330 -18.60 26.27 7.27
C ILE A 330 -19.99 26.86 7.52
N LYS A 331 -20.73 27.25 6.47
CA LYS A 331 -22.13 27.73 6.60
C LYS A 331 -23.07 26.67 7.16
N ILE A 332 -22.90 25.41 6.78
CA ILE A 332 -23.69 24.29 7.34
C ILE A 332 -23.38 24.15 8.83
N LEU A 333 -22.10 24.08 9.20
CA LEU A 333 -21.66 23.88 10.58
C LEU A 333 -21.99 25.08 11.48
N SER A 334 -21.89 26.32 11.00
CA SER A 334 -22.22 27.53 11.76
C SER A 334 -23.72 27.63 12.08
N ASN A 335 -24.57 26.92 11.33
CA ASN A 335 -26.02 26.87 11.54
C ASN A 335 -26.49 25.58 12.23
N ASP A 336 -25.62 24.59 12.44
CA ASP A 336 -25.99 23.33 13.11
C ASP A 336 -26.20 23.56 14.61
N LYS A 337 -27.45 23.43 15.07
CA LYS A 337 -27.82 23.55 16.48
C LYS A 337 -27.31 22.39 17.35
N GLY A 338 -26.90 21.28 16.75
CA GLY A 338 -26.24 20.17 17.42
C GLY A 338 -24.78 20.46 17.80
N ILE A 339 -24.17 21.51 17.24
CA ILE A 339 -22.82 21.95 17.62
C ILE A 339 -22.95 22.97 18.77
N ARG A 340 -22.14 22.78 19.83
CA ARG A 340 -22.11 23.68 20.99
C ARG A 340 -21.76 25.10 20.54
N GLU A 341 -22.40 26.07 21.17
CA GLU A 341 -22.34 27.48 20.77
C GLU A 341 -20.92 28.03 20.67
N ASN A 342 -20.04 27.70 21.62
CA ASN A 342 -18.64 28.12 21.61
C ASN A 342 -17.86 27.59 20.39
N PHE A 343 -18.09 26.35 19.94
CA PHE A 343 -17.49 25.81 18.72
C PHE A 343 -18.13 26.44 17.48
N ARG A 344 -19.46 26.53 17.46
CA ARG A 344 -20.22 27.10 16.34
C ARG A 344 -19.82 28.54 16.04
N ASN A 345 -19.63 29.36 17.07
CA ASN A 345 -19.18 30.75 16.93
C ASN A 345 -17.76 30.83 16.34
N LEU A 346 -16.87 29.90 16.70
CA LEU A 346 -15.52 29.84 16.13
C LEU A 346 -15.54 29.39 14.67
N VAL A 347 -16.36 28.39 14.35
CA VAL A 347 -16.55 27.94 12.97
C VAL A 347 -17.06 29.08 12.10
N GLY A 348 -18.03 29.86 12.56
CA GLY A 348 -18.53 31.02 11.84
C GLY A 348 -17.43 32.05 11.50
N LYS A 349 -16.49 32.28 12.42
CA LYS A 349 -15.34 33.17 12.19
C LYS A 349 -14.35 32.65 11.14
N LEU A 350 -14.35 31.35 10.82
CA LEU A 350 -13.48 30.80 9.77
C LEU A 350 -13.88 31.26 8.36
N LEU A 351 -15.13 31.70 8.14
CA LEU A 351 -15.58 32.17 6.81
C LEU A 351 -14.73 33.32 6.28
N ASP A 352 -14.40 34.26 7.16
CA ASP A 352 -13.70 35.49 6.80
C ASP A 352 -12.18 35.39 7.00
N ALA A 353 -11.69 34.24 7.47
CA ALA A 353 -10.30 34.04 7.82
C ALA A 353 -9.48 33.43 6.68
N GLN A 354 -8.32 34.02 6.42
CA GLN A 354 -7.32 33.47 5.50
C GLN A 354 -6.56 32.28 6.10
N ASN A 355 -6.43 32.23 7.44
CA ASN A 355 -5.83 31.12 8.17
C ASN A 355 -6.63 30.88 9.47
N ALA A 356 -6.91 29.61 9.79
CA ALA A 356 -7.58 29.22 11.03
C ALA A 356 -6.85 29.68 12.30
N GLU A 357 -5.52 29.82 12.26
CA GLU A 357 -4.74 30.30 13.43
C GLU A 357 -5.14 31.73 13.84
N GLN A 358 -5.52 32.59 12.88
CA GLN A 358 -5.98 33.95 13.16
C GLN A 358 -7.27 33.96 14.00
N VAL A 359 -8.18 33.02 13.75
CA VAL A 359 -9.47 32.91 14.44
C VAL A 359 -9.33 32.27 15.82
N ILE A 360 -8.41 31.32 15.94
CA ILE A 360 -8.30 30.46 17.12
C ILE A 360 -7.46 31.11 18.21
N ASP A 361 -6.44 31.90 17.86
CA ASP A 361 -5.57 32.55 18.85
C ASP A 361 -6.23 33.77 19.52
N GLU A 362 -7.24 34.36 18.88
CA GLU A 362 -8.12 35.40 19.44
C GLU A 362 -9.18 34.86 20.42
N ALA A 363 -9.35 33.53 20.49
CA ALA A 363 -10.34 32.91 21.35
C ALA A 363 -9.69 32.42 22.65
N ASP A 364 -9.77 33.23 23.72
CA ASP A 364 -9.15 32.95 25.03
C ASP A 364 -9.47 31.55 25.58
N GLY A 365 -10.65 31.00 25.26
CA GLY A 365 -11.07 29.66 25.68
C GLY A 365 -10.50 28.48 24.87
N PHE A 366 -9.79 28.73 23.77
CA PHE A 366 -9.22 27.74 22.82
C PHE A 366 -7.70 27.93 22.59
N ARG A 367 -7.06 28.79 23.38
CA ARG A 367 -5.60 28.90 23.40
C ARG A 367 -4.98 27.59 23.87
N SER A 368 -4.03 27.07 23.10
CA SER A 368 -3.31 25.85 23.47
C SER A 368 -2.57 26.07 24.78
N SER A 369 -2.81 25.20 25.77
CA SER A 369 -2.14 25.24 27.06
C SER A 369 -0.72 24.66 27.01
N LYS A 370 -0.32 24.01 25.90
CA LYS A 370 0.95 23.31 25.78
C LYS A 370 2.05 24.24 25.26
N ARG A 371 2.84 24.80 26.19
CA ARG A 371 4.17 25.37 25.90
C ARG A 371 5.16 24.21 25.70
N GLY A 372 5.49 23.89 24.45
CA GLY A 372 6.46 22.85 24.13
C GLY A 372 6.60 22.58 22.63
N ARG A 373 7.62 21.81 22.26
CA ARG A 373 7.82 21.36 20.87
C ARG A 373 6.61 20.52 20.43
N LYS A 374 5.93 20.93 19.36
CA LYS A 374 4.78 20.18 18.82
C LYS A 374 5.22 18.73 18.53
N PRO A 375 4.44 17.72 18.97
CA PRO A 375 4.72 16.34 18.60
C PRO A 375 4.69 16.21 17.07
N SER A 376 5.64 15.47 16.50
CA SER A 376 5.68 15.14 15.08
C SER A 376 5.81 13.63 14.95
N PHE A 377 5.35 13.08 13.83
CA PHE A 377 5.74 11.74 13.47
C PHE A 377 7.26 11.72 13.21
N ALA A 378 7.89 10.56 13.39
CA ALA A 378 9.17 10.30 12.75
C ALA A 378 9.07 10.73 11.28
N LYS A 379 10.16 11.31 10.75
CA LYS A 379 10.19 11.64 9.33
C LYS A 379 9.86 10.35 8.59
N ALA A 380 8.79 10.38 7.79
CA ALA A 380 8.71 9.43 6.71
C ALA A 380 9.98 9.68 5.90
N ASP A 381 10.85 8.68 5.82
CA ASP A 381 11.89 8.74 4.81
C ASP A 381 11.18 8.95 3.46
N LYS A 382 11.86 9.55 2.48
CA LYS A 382 11.38 9.51 1.10
C LYS A 382 11.51 8.09 0.56
N THR A 383 11.06 7.10 1.32
CA THR A 383 10.77 5.77 0.84
C THR A 383 9.76 5.97 -0.26
N LYS A 384 10.10 5.48 -1.46
CA LYS A 384 9.18 5.36 -2.60
C LYS A 384 7.89 4.67 -2.14
N PRO A 385 6.77 4.77 -2.90
CA PRO A 385 5.52 4.06 -2.63
C PRO A 385 5.82 2.71 -2.00
N ILE A 386 5.17 2.42 -0.86
CA ILE A 386 5.52 1.27 -0.04
C ILE A 386 5.48 0.01 -0.89
N TYR A 387 6.65 -0.43 -1.35
CA TYR A 387 6.80 -1.71 -2.01
C TYR A 387 6.45 -2.75 -0.98
N GLN A 388 5.42 -3.52 -1.32
CA GLN A 388 4.73 -4.41 -0.39
C GLN A 388 5.70 -5.43 0.23
N ALA A 389 6.79 -5.76 -0.48
CA ALA A 389 7.92 -6.57 -0.04
C ALA A 389 8.74 -5.94 1.11
N THR A 390 9.01 -4.63 1.09
CA THR A 390 9.73 -3.93 2.16
C THR A 390 8.86 -3.80 3.41
N PHE A 391 7.55 -3.56 3.21
CA PHE A 391 6.57 -3.57 4.29
C PHE A 391 6.45 -4.94 4.95
N LEU A 392 6.47 -6.01 4.15
CA LEU A 392 6.54 -7.40 4.59
C LEU A 392 7.76 -7.66 5.49
N GLY A 393 8.95 -7.17 5.10
CA GLY A 393 10.17 -7.31 5.89
C GLY A 393 10.16 -6.55 7.23
N HIS A 394 9.44 -5.43 7.33
CA HIS A 394 9.29 -4.72 8.61
C HIS A 394 8.31 -5.42 9.58
N GLN A 395 7.34 -6.20 9.09
CA GLN A 395 6.42 -6.94 9.95
C GLN A 395 7.06 -8.17 10.62
N THR A 396 8.00 -8.86 9.95
CA THR A 396 8.71 -10.00 10.54
C THR A 396 9.60 -9.57 11.71
N VAL A 397 10.22 -8.39 11.64
CA VAL A 397 10.98 -7.80 12.77
C VAL A 397 10.07 -7.49 13.97
N ALA A 398 8.80 -7.13 13.73
CA ALA A 398 7.83 -6.86 14.80
C ALA A 398 7.26 -8.14 15.44
N ARG A 399 7.16 -9.26 14.70
CA ARG A 399 6.81 -10.58 15.27
C ARG A 399 7.95 -11.15 16.14
N ALA A 400 9.19 -10.69 15.93
CA ALA A 400 10.38 -11.13 16.67
C ALA A 400 10.75 -10.26 17.89
N SER A 401 9.88 -9.34 18.33
CA SER A 401 10.18 -8.39 19.44
C SER A 401 9.19 -8.41 20.58
#